data_AF-A0A8J4H868-F1
#
_entry.id   AF-A0A8J4H868-F1
#
_cell.length_a   1.000
_cell.length_b   1.000
_cell.length_c   1.000
_cell.angle_alpha   90.00
_cell.angle_beta   90.00
_cell.angle_gamma   90.00
#
_symmetry.space_group_name_H-M   'P 1'
#
loop_
_entity.id
_entity.type
_entity.pdbx_description
1 polymer ?
#
loop_
_entity_poly.entity_id
_entity_poly.type
_entity_poly.pdbx_seq_one_letter_code
_entity_poly.pdbx_strand_id
1 'polypeptide(L)'
;MVSRPGLALAGSLMLSLLSPGAMAGPYPALYAFGDSLSDAGNDYILSSGTIPASPPYSDGRFSNGPVWVQDLSQALGLGTLTPSLHGGTDFAYGDAQTGTTPVHTADQLDLPT
;
A
#
# COMPACT_ATOMS: atom_id res chain seq x y z
N MET A 1 -46.50 42.73 36.08
CA MET A 1 -46.45 41.44 35.35
C MET A 1 -45.36 41.57 34.29
N VAL A 2 -44.14 41.12 34.60
CA VAL A 2 -42.97 41.26 33.71
C VAL A 2 -42.65 39.87 33.18
N SER A 3 -42.86 39.65 31.88
CA SER A 3 -42.48 38.42 31.18
C SER A 3 -40.99 38.47 30.83
N ARG A 4 -40.23 37.47 31.30
CA ARG A 4 -38.80 37.29 30.96
C ARG A 4 -38.71 36.54 29.62
N PRO A 5 -37.86 36.96 28.67
CA PRO A 5 -37.62 36.16 27.47
C PRO A 5 -36.76 34.95 27.85
N GLY A 6 -37.31 33.76 27.66
CA GLY A 6 -36.62 32.50 27.85
C GLY A 6 -35.75 32.14 26.65
N LEU A 7 -34.56 31.62 26.97
CA LEU A 7 -33.88 30.54 26.25
C LEU A 7 -33.52 30.78 24.77
N ALA A 8 -32.43 31.49 24.53
CA ALA A 8 -31.61 31.30 23.32
C ALA A 8 -30.46 30.32 23.62
N LEU A 9 -30.77 29.04 23.84
CA LEU A 9 -29.74 27.98 23.99
C LEU A 9 -30.06 26.70 23.21
N ALA A 10 -31.05 26.72 22.32
CA ALA A 10 -31.46 25.53 21.56
C ALA A 10 -30.83 25.45 20.15
N GLY A 11 -30.14 26.50 19.67
CA GLY A 11 -29.64 26.58 18.30
C GLY A 11 -28.32 25.84 18.04
N SER A 12 -27.45 25.71 19.05
CA SER A 12 -26.06 25.28 18.83
C SER A 12 -25.86 23.75 18.84
N LEU A 13 -26.83 22.97 19.34
CA LEU A 13 -26.71 21.51 19.45
C LEU A 13 -27.14 20.76 18.17
N MET A 14 -27.87 21.42 17.27
CA MET A 14 -28.35 20.81 16.02
C MET A 14 -27.37 20.97 14.84
N LEU A 15 -26.33 21.80 14.96
CA LEU A 15 -25.38 22.05 13.87
C LEU A 15 -24.14 21.14 13.89
N SER A 16 -23.89 20.41 14.99
CA SER A 16 -22.75 19.46 15.08
C SER A 16 -23.05 18.06 14.53
N LEU A 17 -24.29 17.78 14.12
CA LEU A 17 -24.72 16.49 13.57
C LEU A 17 -24.50 16.38 12.05
N LEU A 18 -24.04 17.45 11.41
CA LEU A 18 -23.78 17.53 9.96
C LEU A 18 -22.28 17.61 9.65
N SER A 19 -21.41 17.05 10.50
CA SER A 19 -20.02 16.80 10.08
C SER A 19 -20.05 15.66 9.06
N PRO A 20 -19.77 15.87 7.77
CA PRO A 20 -19.56 14.76 6.87
C PRO A 20 -18.37 13.97 7.43
N GLY A 21 -18.62 12.72 7.81
CA GLY A 21 -17.52 11.79 8.05
C GLY A 21 -16.68 11.78 6.77
N ALA A 22 -15.38 12.06 6.89
CA ALA A 22 -14.48 11.90 5.76
C ALA A 22 -14.48 10.41 5.37
N MET A 23 -15.28 10.05 4.37
CA MET A 23 -15.18 8.75 3.73
C MET A 23 -13.97 8.85 2.82
N ALA A 24 -12.88 8.15 3.17
CA ALA A 24 -11.80 7.94 2.22
C ALA A 24 -12.41 7.29 0.97
N GLY A 25 -12.25 7.94 -0.18
CA GLY A 25 -12.62 7.35 -1.46
C GLY A 25 -11.80 6.08 -1.72
N PRO A 26 -12.24 5.20 -2.64
CA PRO A 26 -11.44 4.04 -3.01
C PRO A 26 -10.07 4.49 -3.51
N TYR A 27 -9.02 3.80 -3.10
CA TYR A 27 -7.69 4.01 -3.68
C TYR A 27 -7.76 3.63 -5.16
N PRO A 28 -7.24 4.45 -6.09
CA PRO A 28 -7.29 4.14 -7.52
C PRO A 28 -6.23 3.10 -7.93
N ALA A 29 -5.21 2.88 -7.10
CA ALA A 29 -4.11 1.96 -7.35
C ALA A 29 -3.34 1.65 -6.06
N LEU A 30 -2.57 0.56 -6.10
CA LEU A 30 -1.59 0.16 -5.09
C LEU A 30 -0.24 0.00 -5.77
N TYR A 31 0.78 0.69 -5.24
CA TYR A 31 2.16 0.59 -5.69
C TYR A 31 2.99 0.01 -4.55
N ALA A 32 3.71 -1.08 -4.81
CA ALA A 32 4.50 -1.77 -3.81
C ALA A 32 5.99 -1.52 -4.05
N PHE A 33 6.72 -1.21 -3.00
CA PHE A 33 8.18 -1.15 -2.98
C PHE A 33 8.65 -1.91 -1.75
N GLY A 34 9.75 -2.65 -1.87
CA GLY A 34 10.27 -3.42 -0.75
C GLY A 34 11.08 -4.62 -1.20
N ASP A 35 11.12 -5.61 -0.32
CA ASP A 35 11.92 -6.82 -0.45
C ASP A 35 11.07 -8.05 -0.82
N SER A 36 11.64 -9.24 -0.60
CA SER A 36 11.02 -10.54 -0.87
C SER A 36 9.68 -10.75 -0.17
N LEU A 37 9.39 -10.06 0.94
CA LEU A 37 8.10 -10.15 1.62
C LEU A 37 6.96 -9.54 0.82
N SER A 38 7.29 -8.67 -0.14
CA SER A 38 6.32 -7.95 -0.98
C SER A 38 6.42 -8.27 -2.47
N ASP A 39 7.53 -8.87 -2.92
CA ASP A 39 7.77 -9.22 -4.33
C ASP A 39 6.76 -10.25 -4.86
N ALA A 40 5.98 -9.82 -5.85
CA ALA A 40 4.98 -10.59 -6.58
C ALA A 40 5.57 -11.39 -7.76
N GLY A 41 6.88 -11.32 -8.00
CA GLY A 41 7.62 -12.20 -8.91
C GLY A 41 8.66 -11.51 -9.80
N ASN A 42 9.12 -10.30 -9.47
CA ASN A 42 10.20 -9.62 -10.19
C ASN A 42 11.50 -10.46 -10.14
N ASP A 43 11.89 -11.01 -8.98
CA ASP A 43 13.08 -11.85 -8.88
C ASP A 43 12.96 -13.14 -9.70
N TYR A 44 11.75 -13.70 -9.76
CA TYR A 44 11.49 -14.89 -10.57
C TYR A 44 11.66 -14.64 -12.05
N ILE A 45 11.24 -13.46 -12.53
CA ILE A 45 11.46 -13.06 -13.90
C ILE A 45 12.96 -12.79 -14.14
N LEU A 46 13.59 -12.00 -13.27
CA LEU A 46 14.99 -11.60 -13.40
C LEU A 46 15.94 -12.81 -13.39
N SER A 47 15.64 -13.80 -12.55
CA SER A 47 16.40 -15.05 -12.44
C SER A 47 16.04 -16.10 -13.50
N SER A 48 15.22 -15.75 -14.50
CA SER A 48 14.75 -16.67 -15.53
C SER A 48 14.06 -17.92 -14.95
N GLY A 49 13.28 -17.73 -13.89
CA GLY A 49 12.45 -18.75 -13.25
C GLY A 49 13.17 -19.62 -12.23
N THR A 50 14.32 -19.19 -11.71
CA THR A 50 15.16 -20.01 -10.80
C THR A 50 15.10 -19.57 -9.33
N ILE A 51 14.74 -18.32 -9.05
CA ILE A 51 14.67 -17.74 -7.71
C ILE A 51 13.30 -17.09 -7.52
N PRO A 52 12.52 -17.40 -6.48
CA PRO A 52 12.80 -18.43 -5.48
C PRO A 52 12.63 -19.85 -6.04
N ALA A 53 13.42 -20.79 -5.51
CA ALA A 53 13.33 -22.18 -5.90
C ALA A 53 12.03 -22.82 -5.37
N SER A 54 11.30 -23.50 -6.24
CA SER A 54 10.12 -24.28 -5.86
C SER A 54 10.47 -25.78 -5.81
N PRO A 55 10.01 -26.54 -4.78
CA PRO A 55 9.37 -26.13 -3.52
C PRO A 55 10.37 -25.55 -2.49
N PRO A 56 9.93 -24.85 -1.41
CA PRO A 56 8.54 -24.71 -0.92
C PRO A 56 7.78 -23.50 -1.49
N TYR A 57 8.46 -22.64 -2.24
CA TYR A 57 7.89 -21.43 -2.82
C TYR A 57 6.98 -21.74 -4.01
N SER A 58 5.98 -20.91 -4.25
CA SER A 58 5.02 -21.10 -5.36
C SER A 58 4.90 -19.85 -6.22
N ASP A 59 4.59 -20.06 -7.50
CA ASP A 59 4.31 -19.01 -8.49
C ASP A 59 5.33 -17.86 -8.54
N GLY A 60 6.60 -18.18 -8.27
CA GLY A 60 7.70 -17.22 -8.32
C GLY A 60 7.73 -16.20 -7.17
N ARG A 61 7.04 -16.45 -6.05
CA ARG A 61 7.06 -15.58 -4.87
C ARG A 61 7.83 -16.22 -3.73
N PHE A 62 8.41 -15.42 -2.84
CA PHE A 62 9.03 -15.92 -1.61
C PHE A 62 7.99 -16.30 -0.54
N SER A 63 6.91 -16.94 -0.97
CA SER A 63 5.80 -17.45 -0.19
C SER A 63 5.31 -18.77 -0.80
N ASN A 64 4.55 -19.57 -0.05
CA ASN A 64 3.85 -20.76 -0.56
C ASN A 64 2.46 -20.41 -1.14
N GLY A 65 2.18 -19.12 -1.34
CA GLY A 65 0.98 -18.58 -1.95
C GLY A 65 1.20 -17.12 -2.37
N PRO A 66 0.14 -16.30 -2.47
CA PRO A 66 0.29 -14.86 -2.62
C PRO A 66 1.17 -14.24 -1.52
N VAL A 67 1.84 -13.13 -1.86
CA VAL A 67 2.43 -12.23 -0.86
C VAL A 67 1.36 -11.29 -0.29
N TRP A 68 1.59 -10.74 0.91
CA TRP A 68 0.57 -9.96 1.61
C TRP A 68 0.05 -8.75 0.80
N VAL A 69 0.90 -8.15 -0.05
CA VAL A 69 0.49 -7.01 -0.88
C VAL A 69 -0.47 -7.42 -2.00
N GLN A 70 -0.37 -8.65 -2.51
CA GLN A 70 -1.35 -9.19 -3.45
C GLN A 70 -2.70 -9.40 -2.79
N ASP A 71 -2.71 -9.92 -1.56
CA ASP A 71 -3.94 -10.06 -0.77
C ASP A 71 -4.57 -8.70 -0.43
N LEU A 72 -3.74 -7.70 -0.07
CA LEU A 72 -4.20 -6.33 0.15
C LEU A 72 -4.82 -5.74 -1.12
N SER A 73 -4.18 -5.91 -2.28
CA SER A 73 -4.70 -5.42 -3.57
C SER A 73 -6.09 -6.01 -3.88
N GLN A 74 -6.28 -7.30 -3.64
CA GLN A 74 -7.58 -7.97 -3.77
C GLN A 74 -8.61 -7.42 -2.78
N ALA A 75 -8.24 -7.25 -1.51
CA ALA A 75 -9.12 -6.70 -0.48
C ALA A 75 -9.57 -5.26 -0.77
N LEU A 76 -8.74 -4.48 -1.46
CA LEU A 76 -9.05 -3.12 -1.92
C LEU A 76 -9.87 -3.08 -3.22
N GLY A 77 -10.14 -4.23 -3.85
CA GLY A 77 -10.85 -4.30 -5.12
C GLY A 77 -10.03 -3.84 -6.34
N LEU A 78 -8.69 -3.85 -6.22
CA LEU A 78 -7.77 -3.40 -7.27
C LEU A 78 -7.33 -4.53 -8.21
N GLY A 79 -7.71 -5.78 -7.92
CA GLY A 79 -7.30 -6.96 -8.67
C GLY A 79 -5.92 -7.47 -8.26
N THR A 80 -5.31 -8.30 -9.10
CA THR A 80 -4.01 -8.93 -8.80
C THR A 80 -2.89 -7.95 -9.04
N LEU A 81 -2.10 -7.67 -8.00
CA LEU A 81 -0.85 -6.93 -8.13
C LEU A 81 0.17 -7.78 -8.92
N THR A 82 0.72 -7.21 -9.99
CA THR A 82 1.65 -7.85 -10.92
C THR A 82 3.05 -7.22 -10.84
N PRO A 83 4.12 -7.99 -11.14
CA PRO A 83 5.50 -7.49 -11.11
C PRO A 83 5.74 -6.38 -12.14
N SER A 84 6.54 -5.38 -11.77
CA SER A 84 6.94 -4.25 -12.62
C SER A 84 7.60 -4.68 -13.92
N LEU A 85 8.35 -5.80 -13.93
CA LEU A 85 8.95 -6.36 -15.14
C LEU A 85 7.92 -6.84 -16.19
N HIS A 86 6.67 -7.06 -15.79
CA HIS A 86 5.53 -7.30 -16.68
C HIS A 86 4.61 -6.07 -16.84
N GLY A 87 5.08 -4.87 -16.49
CA GLY A 87 4.30 -3.63 -16.58
C GLY A 87 3.29 -3.44 -15.44
N GLY A 88 3.43 -4.18 -14.35
CA GLY A 88 2.61 -4.03 -13.15
C GLY A 88 3.07 -2.92 -12.20
N THR A 89 2.45 -2.87 -11.02
CA THR A 89 2.71 -1.84 -10.00
C THR A 89 3.45 -2.37 -8.77
N ASP A 90 3.99 -3.58 -8.84
CA ASP A 90 4.92 -4.11 -7.85
C ASP A 90 6.39 -3.89 -8.25
N PHE A 91 7.07 -3.02 -7.50
CA PHE A 91 8.48 -2.67 -7.64
C PHE A 91 9.34 -3.27 -6.51
N ALA A 92 8.81 -4.23 -5.75
CA ALA A 92 9.62 -4.96 -4.78
C ALA A 92 10.53 -5.99 -5.49
N TYR A 93 11.74 -6.14 -4.98
CA TYR A 93 12.75 -7.12 -5.43
C TYR A 93 13.37 -7.75 -4.19
N GLY A 94 13.64 -9.05 -4.19
CA GLY A 94 14.29 -9.70 -3.07
C GLY A 94 15.63 -9.07 -2.73
N ASP A 95 16.00 -9.16 -1.44
CA ASP A 95 17.19 -8.53 -0.86
C ASP A 95 17.28 -7.00 -0.97
N ALA A 96 16.21 -6.31 -1.42
CA ALA A 96 16.15 -4.86 -1.35
C ALA A 96 16.35 -4.37 0.09
N GLN A 97 17.21 -3.38 0.27
CA GLN A 97 17.53 -2.78 1.56
C GLN A 97 17.07 -1.32 1.59
N THR A 98 16.89 -0.79 2.79
CA THR A 98 16.62 0.64 2.98
C THR A 98 17.91 1.46 2.86
N GLY A 99 17.78 2.70 2.37
CA GLY A 99 18.87 3.67 2.32
C GLY A 99 19.96 3.34 1.31
N THR A 100 21.17 3.81 1.60
CA THR A 100 22.32 3.67 0.71
C THR A 100 22.88 2.25 0.75
N THR A 101 22.99 1.63 -0.42
CA THR A 101 23.60 0.31 -0.62
C THR A 101 24.68 0.41 -1.70
N PRO A 102 25.54 -0.61 -1.87
CA PRO A 102 26.48 -0.66 -3.00
C PRO A 102 25.81 -0.57 -4.38
N VAL A 103 24.51 -0.88 -4.46
CA VAL A 103 23.70 -0.86 -5.69
C VAL A 103 22.84 0.41 -5.77
N HIS A 104 22.52 1.04 -4.64
CA HIS A 104 21.77 2.29 -4.54
C HIS A 104 22.60 3.34 -3.78
N THR A 105 23.39 4.12 -4.51
CA THR A 105 24.16 5.22 -3.91
C THR A 105 23.24 6.41 -3.63
N ALA A 106 23.44 7.10 -2.50
CA ALA A 106 22.65 8.30 -2.18
C ALA A 106 22.74 9.33 -3.31
N ASP A 107 21.58 9.81 -3.77
CA ASP A 107 21.48 10.88 -4.77
C ASP A 107 20.78 12.12 -4.18
N GLN A 108 20.92 13.26 -4.85
CA GLN A 108 20.30 14.54 -4.51
C GLN A 108 18.76 14.51 -4.52
N LEU A 109 18.17 13.44 -5.06
CA LEU A 109 16.72 13.19 -5.04
C LEU A 109 16.27 12.37 -3.83
N ASP A 110 17.19 11.79 -3.07
CA ASP A 110 16.85 11.07 -1.85
C ASP A 110 16.42 12.06 -0.76
N LEU A 111 15.46 11.64 0.06
CA LEU A 111 15.05 12.43 1.23
C LEU A 111 16.27 12.61 2.15
N PRO A 112 16.49 13.83 2.69
CA PRO A 112 17.60 14.07 3.60
C PRO A 112 17.47 13.14 4.82
N THR A 113 18.57 12.46 5.13
CA THR A 113 18.72 11.59 6.31
C THR A 113 18.61 12.36 7.60
#